data_AF-A0A6G1XC57-F1
#
_entry.id   AF-A0A6G1XC57-F1
#
_cell.length_a   1.000
_cell.length_b   1.000
_cell.length_c   1.000
_cell.angle_alpha   90.00
_cell.angle_beta   90.00
_cell.angle_gamma   90.00
#
_symmetry.space_group_name_H-M   'P 1'
#
loop_
_entity.id
_entity.type
_entity.pdbx_description
1 polymer ?
#
loop_
_entity_poly.entity_id
_entity_poly.type
_entity_poly.pdbx_seq_one_letter_code
_entity_poly.pdbx_strand_id
1 'polypeptide(L)' 'MRFSYINDEKLEDAYKRALDLQLDHDFVNILKEEMRLRNERKEKTKETST' A
#
# COMPACT_ATOMS: atom_id res chain seq x y z
N MET A 1 3.07 12.29 0.75
CA MET A 1 2.22 11.14 0.37
C MET A 1 1.48 10.64 1.62
N ARG A 2 0.22 10.20 1.49
CA ARG A 2 -0.68 9.96 2.64
C ARG A 2 -0.17 8.89 3.63
N PHE A 3 0.81 8.06 3.22
CA PHE A 3 1.40 6.99 4.03
C PHE A 3 2.95 6.95 4.01
N SER A 4 3.62 8.08 3.76
CA SER A 4 5.09 8.13 3.61
C SER A 4 5.87 7.63 4.85
N TYR A 5 5.21 7.55 6.01
CA TYR A 5 5.79 7.20 7.30
C TYR A 5 5.67 5.70 7.65
N ILE A 6 4.95 4.91 6.84
CA ILE A 6 4.86 3.45 7.01
C ILE A 6 5.62 2.73 5.88
N ASN A 7 6.37 1.71 6.25
CA ASN A 7 7.01 0.80 5.30
C ASN A 7 5.96 -0.17 4.70
N ASP A 8 6.37 -0.94 3.71
CA ASP A 8 5.46 -1.82 2.95
C ASP A 8 4.89 -2.94 3.82
N GLU A 9 5.70 -3.48 4.73
CA GLU A 9 5.28 -4.50 5.69
C GLU A 9 4.17 -4.00 6.62
N LYS A 10 4.31 -2.79 7.17
CA LYS A 10 3.28 -2.17 8.01
C LYS A 10 2.03 -1.79 7.21
N LEU A 11 2.17 -1.42 5.94
CA LEU A 11 1.04 -1.14 5.07
C LEU A 11 0.23 -2.41 4.77
N GLU A 12 0.91 -3.54 4.54
CA GLU A 12 0.28 -4.84 4.34
C GLU A 12 -0.40 -5.35 5.62
N ASP A 13 0.25 -5.21 6.79
CA ASP A 13 -0.34 -5.55 8.09
C ASP A 13 -1.58 -4.69 8.38
N ALA A 14 -1.52 -3.37 8.11
CA ALA A 14 -2.66 -2.48 8.26
C ALA A 14 -3.84 -2.88 7.35
N TYR A 15 -3.57 -3.31 6.11
CA TYR A 15 -4.60 -3.79 5.20
C TYR A 15 -5.26 -5.08 5.70
N LYS A 16 -4.48 -6.07 6.14
CA LYS A 16 -5.00 -7.34 6.71
C LYS A 16 -5.87 -7.07 7.93
N ARG A 17 -5.39 -6.26 8.87
CA ARG A 17 -6.16 -5.87 10.06
C ARG A 17 -7.44 -5.12 9.71
N ALA A 18 -7.41 -4.27 8.68
CA ALA A 18 -8.60 -3.54 8.24
C ALA A 18 -9.68 -4.48 7.70
N LEU A 19 -9.30 -5.56 7.01
CA LEU A 19 -10.21 -6.62 6.59
C LEU A 19 -10.74 -7.42 7.79
N ASP A 20 -9.86 -7.83 8.70
CA ASP A 20 -10.24 -8.63 9.88
C ASP A 20 -11.22 -7.88 10.79
N LEU A 21 -11.02 -6.57 10.94
CA LEU A 21 -11.88 -5.68 11.73
C LEU A 21 -13.12 -5.19 10.96
N GLN A 22 -13.27 -5.59 9.69
CA GLN A 22 -14.34 -5.14 8.80
C GLN A 22 -14.48 -3.60 8.79
N LEU A 23 -13.34 -2.91 8.70
CA LEU A 23 -13.33 -1.45 8.62
C LEU A 23 -14.00 -0.96 7.35
N ASP A 24 -14.28 0.34 7.35
CA ASP A 24 -14.90 1.03 6.23
C ASP A 24 -14.24 0.70 4.88
N HIS A 25 -15.07 0.42 3.89
CA HIS A 25 -14.62 -0.02 2.57
C HIS A 25 -13.74 1.02 1.87
N ASP A 26 -14.00 2.31 2.08
CA ASP A 26 -13.18 3.37 1.49
C ASP A 26 -11.80 3.41 2.15
N PHE A 27 -11.72 3.13 3.45
CA PHE A 27 -10.44 3.00 4.15
C PHE A 27 -9.62 1.81 3.61
N VAL A 28 -10.26 0.65 3.44
CA VAL A 28 -9.60 -0.55 2.87
C VAL A 28 -9.11 -0.27 1.44
N ASN A 29 -9.91 0.44 0.63
CA ASN A 29 -9.53 0.81 -0.73
C ASN A 29 -8.35 1.77 -0.78
N ILE A 30 -8.28 2.73 0.15
CA ILE A 30 -7.13 3.64 0.27
C ILE A 30 -5.84 2.85 0.52
N LEU A 31 -5.85 1.84 1.41
CA LEU A 31 -4.68 1.02 1.70
C LEU A 31 -4.29 0.16 0.48
N LYS A 32 -5.28 -0.43 -0.20
CA LYS A 32 -5.07 -1.23 -1.41
C LYS A 32 -4.44 -0.40 -2.54
N GLU A 33 -4.94 0.81 -2.75
CA GLU A 33 -4.44 1.70 -3.80
C GLU A 33 -3.02 2.18 -3.51
N GLU A 34 -2.71 2.50 -2.26
CA GLU A 34 -1.34 2.86 -1.86
C GLU A 34 -0.36 1.70 -2.12
N MET A 35 -0.74 0.44 -1.83
CA MET A 35 0.11 -0.73 -2.15
C MET A 35 0.35 -0.86 -3.66
N ARG A 36 -0.69 -0.69 -4.48
CA ARG A 36 -0.58 -0.72 -5.95
C ARG A 36 0.40 0.34 -6.45
N LEU A 37 0.24 1.59 -5.99
CA LEU A 37 1.11 2.71 -6.38
C LEU A 37 2.57 2.47 -6.01
N ARG A 38 2.86 1.82 -4.87
CA ARG A 38 4.22 1.47 -4.48
C ARG A 38 4.81 0.38 -5.36
N ASN A 39 4.01 -0.63 -5.73
CA ASN A 39 4.48 -1.68 -6.63
C ASN A 39 4.85 -1.11 -8.01
N GLU A 40 3.98 -0.28 -8.59
CA GLU A 40 4.24 0.37 -9.88
C GLU A 40 5.49 1.26 -9.85
N ARG A 41 5.74 1.94 -8.73
CA ARG A 41 6.97 2.73 -8.56
C ARG A 41 8.22 1.86 -8.49
N LYS A 42 8.15 0.71 -7.83
CA LYS A 42 9.26 -0.26 -7.77
C LYS A 42 9.54 -0.88 -9.13
N GLU A 43 8.52 -1.10 -9.95
CA GLU A 43 8.68 -1.60 -11.32
C GLU A 43 9.38 -0.54 -12.18
N LYS A 44 8.92 0.71 -12.13
CA LYS A 44 9.56 1.83 -12.86
C LYS A 44 11.02 2.04 -12.47
N THR A 45 11.36 1.97 -11.19
CA THR A 45 12.77 2.14 -10.77
C THR A 45 13.67 1.00 -11.24
N LYS A 46 13.16 -0.23 -11.41
CA LYS A 46 13.93 -1.34 -11.99
C LYS A 46 14.22 -1.13 -13.48
N GLU A 47 13.25 -0.62 -14.24
CA GLU A 47 13.41 -0.37 -15.67
C GLU A 47 14.44 0.73 -15.97
N THR A 48 14.47 1.82 -15.17
CA THR A 48 15.48 2.90 -15.35
C THR A 48 16.89 2.57 -14.84
N SER A 49 17.09 1.44 -14.16
CA SER A 49 18.40 1.07 -13.60
C SER A 49 19.15 0.01 -14.44
N THR A 50 18.65 -0.31 -15.64
CA THR A 50 19.25 -1.25 -16.62
C THR A 50 19.71 -0.48 -17.84
#